data_AF-A0A1L5KV95-F1
#
_entry.id   AF-A0A1L5KV95-F1
#
_cell.length_a   1.000
_cell.length_b   1.000
_cell.length_c   1.000
_cell.angle_alpha   90.00
_cell.angle_beta   90.00
_cell.angle_gamma   90.00
#
_symmetry.space_group_name_H-M   'P 1'
#
loop_
_entity.id
_entity.type
_entity.pdbx_description
1 polymer ?
#
loop_
_entity_poly.entity_id
_entity_poly.type
_entity_poly.pdbx_seq_one_letter_code
_entity_poly.pdbx_strand_id
1 'polypeptide(L)'
;FYRLNMAGLGRMKYMVLCNLPYRLRKIAGRVAKKCRRRRDRSLDAKLADIRNLLIYNHPISSVPPATGKLRLLQDGNTVLLALFARKCQENGLRYWLDYGTLLGAVRHRGFIPWDDDLDVSMMRPEFDRLLELLPVLFPREEGFTWNRHAFLQIGYEGTPLNLDVYPYHFYSESLSSPERHEKLDRLMSGFKKDVVLVGSRMNL
;
A
#
# COMPACT_ATOMS: atom_id res chain seq x y z
N PHE A 1 39.13 -1.12 4.18
CA PHE A 1 39.40 -2.13 5.23
C PHE A 1 38.46 -1.90 6.40
N TYR A 2 37.46 -2.76 6.56
CA TYR A 2 36.98 -3.37 7.82
C TYR A 2 35.76 -4.23 7.45
N ARG A 3 35.97 -5.55 7.40
CA ARG A 3 34.91 -6.56 7.33
C ARG A 3 34.19 -6.55 8.68
N LEU A 4 32.89 -6.25 8.70
CA LEU A 4 32.04 -6.58 9.84
C LEU A 4 31.27 -7.87 9.52
N ASN A 5 31.59 -8.88 10.31
CA ASN A 5 31.12 -10.25 10.26
C ASN A 5 29.65 -10.28 10.72
N MET A 6 28.70 -10.44 9.79
CA MET A 6 27.26 -10.57 10.08
C MET A 6 26.90 -12.02 10.42
N ALA A 7 27.56 -12.59 11.43
CA ALA A 7 27.19 -13.88 12.00
C ALA A 7 26.26 -13.64 13.21
N GLY A 8 24.98 -14.01 13.06
CA GLY A 8 24.13 -14.32 14.20
C GLY A 8 23.17 -13.23 14.69
N LEU A 9 22.25 -12.75 13.84
CA LEU A 9 21.10 -11.98 14.31
C LEU A 9 19.78 -12.50 13.69
N GLY A 10 19.09 -13.35 14.45
CA GLY A 10 17.66 -13.14 14.73
C GLY A 10 16.59 -13.70 13.79
N ARG A 11 16.88 -14.66 12.89
CA ARG A 11 15.87 -15.22 11.96
C ARG A 11 14.74 -16.07 12.59
N MET A 12 14.68 -16.26 13.91
CA MET A 12 13.75 -17.20 14.56
C MET A 12 12.83 -16.56 15.62
N LYS A 13 12.19 -15.42 15.33
CA LYS A 13 11.12 -14.89 16.22
C LYS A 13 9.82 -14.49 15.54
N TYR A 14 9.84 -14.13 14.26
CA TYR A 14 8.65 -13.62 13.57
C TYR A 14 7.71 -14.71 13.06
N MET A 15 8.23 -15.89 12.74
CA MET A 15 7.46 -16.99 12.13
C MET A 15 6.55 -17.73 13.14
N VAL A 16 6.82 -17.67 14.44
CA VAL A 16 6.11 -18.46 15.47
C VAL A 16 4.76 -17.84 15.86
N LEU A 17 4.55 -16.54 15.66
CA LEU A 17 3.33 -15.85 16.12
C LEU A 17 2.16 -15.90 15.11
N CYS A 18 2.39 -16.36 13.89
CA CYS A 18 1.37 -16.37 12.84
C CYS A 18 0.35 -17.51 12.99
N ASN A 19 0.67 -18.57 13.73
CA ASN A 19 -0.20 -19.75 13.92
C ASN A 19 -1.04 -19.70 15.22
N LEU A 20 -0.99 -18.60 15.99
CA LEU A 20 -1.79 -18.48 17.22
C LEU A 20 -3.16 -17.81 16.98
N PRO A 21 -4.23 -18.32 17.59
CA PRO A 21 -5.55 -17.68 17.62
C PRO A 21 -5.46 -16.20 18.04
N TYR A 22 -6.30 -15.34 17.44
CA TYR A 22 -6.26 -13.87 17.64
C TYR A 22 -6.21 -13.42 19.10
N ARG A 23 -6.93 -14.10 20.01
CA ARG A 23 -6.90 -13.80 21.46
C ARG A 23 -5.52 -14.04 22.08
N LEU A 24 -4.81 -15.09 21.67
CA LEU A 24 -3.46 -15.39 22.14
C LEU A 24 -2.42 -14.44 21.51
N ARG A 25 -2.58 -14.03 20.25
CA ARG A 25 -1.79 -12.93 19.65
C ARG A 25 -1.99 -11.61 20.40
N LYS A 26 -3.21 -11.30 20.85
CA LYS A 26 -3.52 -10.08 21.62
C LYS A 26 -2.88 -10.10 23.01
N ILE A 27 -2.88 -11.25 23.69
CA ILE A 27 -2.21 -11.43 24.98
C ILE A 27 -0.69 -11.40 24.81
N ALA A 28 -0.13 -12.16 23.87
CA ALA A 28 1.28 -12.16 23.53
C ALA A 28 1.75 -10.76 23.11
N GLY A 29 0.93 -10.01 22.36
CA GLY A 29 1.18 -8.62 21.99
C GLY A 29 1.17 -7.68 23.20
N ARG A 30 0.24 -7.84 24.15
CA ARG A 30 0.24 -7.05 25.40
C ARG A 30 1.44 -7.37 26.29
N VAL A 31 1.82 -8.64 26.42
CA VAL A 31 3.01 -9.08 27.17
C VAL A 31 4.29 -8.59 26.48
N ALA A 32 4.40 -8.74 25.15
CA ALA A 32 5.51 -8.22 24.37
C ALA A 32 5.61 -6.70 24.46
N LYS A 33 4.49 -5.96 24.48
CA LYS A 33 4.46 -4.49 24.66
C LYS A 33 4.84 -4.10 26.10
N LYS A 34 4.46 -4.90 27.11
CA LYS A 34 4.87 -4.73 28.52
C LYS A 34 6.36 -5.04 28.73
N CYS A 35 6.90 -6.06 28.05
CA CYS A 35 8.32 -6.37 28.01
C CYS A 35 9.12 -5.36 27.16
N ARG A 36 8.55 -4.81 26.08
CA ARG A 36 9.14 -3.70 25.31
C ARG A 36 9.20 -2.40 26.13
N ARG A 37 8.19 -2.13 26.96
CA ARG A 37 8.20 -1.03 27.94
C ARG A 37 9.21 -1.23 29.08
N ARG A 38 9.68 -2.47 29.29
CA ARG A 38 10.79 -2.82 30.20
C ARG A 38 12.15 -2.92 29.49
N ARG A 39 12.21 -2.71 28.17
CA ARG A 39 13.47 -2.61 27.45
C ARG A 39 14.12 -1.29 27.84
N ASP A 40 15.40 -1.34 28.16
CA ASP A 40 16.23 -0.27 28.71
C ASP A 40 15.85 1.13 28.20
N ARG A 41 15.57 2.06 29.13
CA ARG A 41 15.26 3.47 28.84
C ARG A 41 16.53 4.32 28.71
N SER A 42 17.71 3.71 28.65
CA SER A 42 18.96 4.41 28.39
C SER A 42 18.85 5.25 27.11
N LEU A 43 19.57 6.37 27.13
CA LEU A 43 19.66 7.25 25.98
C LEU A 43 20.12 6.49 24.73
N ASP A 44 21.01 5.51 24.90
CA ASP A 44 21.57 4.69 23.83
C ASP A 44 20.53 3.82 23.12
N ALA A 45 19.60 3.21 23.86
CA ALA A 45 18.51 2.43 23.24
C ALA A 45 17.59 3.31 22.40
N LYS A 46 17.29 4.54 22.88
CA LYS A 46 16.50 5.52 22.13
C LYS A 46 17.26 6.04 20.91
N LEU A 47 18.56 6.29 21.04
CA LEU A 47 19.43 6.70 19.94
C LEU A 47 19.57 5.59 18.88
N ALA A 48 19.58 4.32 19.28
CA ALA A 48 19.55 3.19 18.36
C ALA A 48 18.23 3.12 17.59
N ASP A 49 17.09 3.33 18.25
CA ASP A 49 15.79 3.41 17.59
C ASP A 49 15.72 4.60 16.61
N ILE A 50 16.26 5.76 16.98
CA ILE A 50 16.36 6.93 16.08
C ILE A 50 17.30 6.64 14.90
N ARG A 51 18.45 6.00 15.11
CA ARG A 51 19.35 5.61 14.03
C ARG A 51 18.70 4.62 13.07
N ASN A 52 17.94 3.66 13.59
CA ASN A 52 17.15 2.75 12.76
C ASN A 52 16.07 3.49 11.97
N LEU A 53 15.46 4.54 12.54
CA LEU A 53 14.55 5.44 11.83
C LEU A 53 15.28 6.27 10.76
N LEU A 54 16.53 6.68 11.01
CA LEU A 54 17.33 7.44 10.05
C LEU A 54 17.76 6.60 8.84
N ILE A 55 17.79 5.27 8.94
CA ILE A 55 17.91 4.40 7.77
C ILE A 55 16.76 4.65 6.78
N TYR A 56 15.57 5.04 7.27
CA TYR A 56 14.44 5.46 6.43
C TYR A 56 14.53 6.92 5.93
N ASN A 57 15.46 7.73 6.47
CA ASN A 57 15.76 9.09 6.02
C ASN A 57 17.03 9.15 5.16
N HIS A 58 17.49 8.01 4.62
CA HIS A 58 18.49 8.06 3.57
C HIS A 58 17.99 8.97 2.44
N PRO A 59 18.83 9.86 1.89
CA PRO A 59 18.45 10.63 0.72
C PRO A 59 17.92 9.67 -0.33
N ILE A 60 16.70 9.87 -0.81
CA ILE A 60 16.05 8.92 -1.73
C ILE A 60 16.90 8.69 -3.00
N SER A 61 17.68 9.71 -3.39
CA SER A 61 18.65 9.64 -4.49
C SER A 61 19.82 8.69 -4.24
N SER A 62 20.06 8.27 -3.00
CA SER A 62 21.10 7.31 -2.61
C SER A 62 20.60 5.87 -2.53
N VAL A 63 19.29 5.65 -2.63
CA VAL A 63 18.73 4.29 -2.59
C VAL A 63 19.04 3.59 -3.92
N PRO A 64 19.73 2.45 -3.91
CA PRO A 64 20.07 1.76 -5.14
C PRO A 64 18.82 1.17 -5.81
N PRO A 65 18.84 0.98 -7.14
CA PRO A 65 17.83 0.19 -7.82
C PRO A 65 17.65 -1.20 -7.22
N ALA A 66 16.44 -1.71 -7.30
CA ALA A 66 16.09 -3.06 -6.88
C ALA A 66 16.94 -4.10 -7.61
N THR A 67 17.39 -5.09 -6.85
CA THR A 67 18.12 -6.26 -7.35
C THR A 67 17.55 -7.53 -6.71
N GLY A 68 17.87 -8.70 -7.28
CA GLY A 68 17.45 -9.99 -6.74
C GLY A 68 15.93 -10.10 -6.63
N LYS A 69 15.44 -10.43 -5.42
CA LYS A 69 14.01 -10.71 -5.18
C LYS A 69 13.10 -9.51 -5.44
N LEU A 70 13.54 -8.30 -5.08
CA LEU A 70 12.73 -7.10 -5.31
C LEU A 70 12.62 -6.79 -6.80
N ARG A 71 13.71 -7.01 -7.55
CA ARG A 71 13.66 -6.83 -9.00
C ARG A 71 12.71 -7.84 -9.67
N LEU A 72 12.78 -9.10 -9.24
CA LEU A 72 11.85 -10.13 -9.71
C LEU A 72 10.39 -9.77 -9.41
N LEU A 73 10.11 -9.17 -8.26
CA LEU A 73 8.79 -8.64 -7.91
C LEU A 73 8.37 -7.51 -8.85
N GLN A 74 9.22 -6.52 -9.10
CA GLN A 74 8.93 -5.44 -10.06
C GLN A 74 8.61 -5.97 -11.46
N ASP A 75 9.40 -6.93 -11.95
CA ASP A 75 9.18 -7.53 -13.26
C ASP A 75 7.86 -8.31 -13.29
N GLY A 76 7.55 -9.07 -12.23
CA GLY A 76 6.27 -9.78 -12.10
C GLY A 76 5.06 -8.86 -12.00
N ASN A 77 5.15 -7.76 -11.24
CA ASN A 77 4.09 -6.75 -11.16
C ASN A 77 3.87 -6.08 -12.53
N THR A 78 4.95 -5.82 -13.28
CA THR A 78 4.86 -5.28 -14.64
C THR A 78 4.12 -6.24 -15.58
N VAL A 79 4.34 -7.55 -15.46
CA VAL A 79 3.57 -8.57 -16.20
C VAL A 79 2.10 -8.56 -15.80
N LEU A 80 1.79 -8.47 -14.51
CA LEU A 80 0.41 -8.40 -14.02
C LEU A 80 -0.31 -7.13 -14.53
N LEU A 81 0.36 -5.98 -14.51
CA LEU A 81 -0.16 -4.72 -15.05
C LEU A 81 -0.39 -4.81 -16.57
N ALA A 82 0.53 -5.43 -17.32
CA ALA A 82 0.35 -5.61 -18.77
C ALA A 82 -0.84 -6.53 -19.09
N LEU A 83 -1.03 -7.59 -18.30
CA LEU A 83 -2.21 -8.46 -18.41
C LEU A 83 -3.50 -7.70 -18.08
N PHE A 84 -3.50 -6.91 -17.01
CA PHE A 84 -4.62 -6.06 -16.63
C PHE A 84 -4.97 -5.05 -17.72
N ALA A 85 -3.96 -4.37 -18.27
CA ALA A 85 -4.10 -3.42 -19.37
C ALA A 85 -4.80 -4.04 -20.58
N ARG A 86 -4.34 -5.22 -21.00
CA ARG A 86 -4.92 -5.96 -22.11
C ARG A 86 -6.38 -6.32 -21.86
N LYS A 87 -6.69 -6.90 -20.69
CA LYS A 87 -8.06 -7.27 -20.30
C LYS A 87 -8.97 -6.05 -20.24
N CYS A 88 -8.47 -4.92 -19.75
CA CYS A 88 -9.22 -3.66 -19.74
C CYS A 88 -9.51 -3.17 -21.17
N GLN A 89 -8.51 -3.18 -22.06
CA GLN A 89 -8.67 -2.79 -23.46
C GLN A 89 -9.71 -3.66 -24.19
N GLU A 90 -9.62 -4.98 -24.04
CA GLU A 90 -10.54 -5.95 -24.67
C GLU A 90 -12.00 -5.77 -24.21
N ASN A 91 -12.23 -5.21 -23.01
CA ASN A 91 -13.56 -5.04 -22.41
C ASN A 91 -14.05 -3.58 -22.39
N GLY A 92 -13.29 -2.67 -23.00
CA GLY A 92 -13.61 -1.24 -23.02
C GLY A 92 -13.63 -0.60 -21.62
N LEU A 93 -12.76 -1.07 -20.72
CA LEU A 93 -12.55 -0.49 -19.39
C LEU A 93 -11.42 0.53 -19.45
N ARG A 94 -11.73 1.79 -19.15
CA ARG A 94 -10.74 2.86 -19.10
C ARG A 94 -10.09 2.91 -17.72
N TYR A 95 -8.77 3.05 -17.71
CA TYR A 95 -7.98 3.24 -16.51
C TYR A 95 -6.79 4.15 -16.81
N TRP A 96 -6.12 4.64 -15.78
CA TRP A 96 -4.83 5.32 -15.88
C TRP A 96 -3.87 4.81 -14.81
N LEU A 97 -2.57 4.99 -15.04
CA LEU A 97 -1.55 4.79 -14.00
C LEU A 97 -1.69 5.90 -12.97
N ASP A 98 -1.51 5.60 -11.69
CA ASP A 98 -1.59 6.60 -10.61
C ASP A 98 -0.39 6.52 -9.66
N TYR A 99 -0.31 7.45 -8.70
CA TYR A 99 0.68 7.47 -7.61
C TYR A 99 2.15 7.23 -8.06
N GLY A 100 2.85 6.31 -7.38
CA GLY A 100 4.24 5.97 -7.66
C GLY A 100 4.42 5.35 -9.05
N THR A 101 3.40 4.62 -9.53
CA THR A 101 3.42 3.97 -10.84
C THR A 101 3.45 4.98 -11.98
N LEU A 102 2.58 5.99 -11.95
CA LEU A 102 2.58 7.07 -12.94
C LEU A 102 3.90 7.86 -12.90
N LEU A 103 4.36 8.21 -11.70
CA LEU A 103 5.61 8.95 -11.51
C LEU A 103 6.81 8.15 -12.05
N GLY A 104 6.87 6.85 -11.79
CA GLY A 104 7.88 5.95 -12.33
C GLY A 104 7.87 5.95 -13.85
N ALA A 105 6.70 5.71 -14.46
CA ALA A 105 6.56 5.66 -15.91
C ALA A 105 7.06 6.94 -16.59
N VAL A 106 6.75 8.11 -16.03
CA VAL A 106 7.16 9.41 -16.59
C VAL A 106 8.64 9.70 -16.31
N ARG A 107 9.07 9.59 -15.04
CA ARG A 107 10.40 10.04 -14.58
C ARG A 107 11.50 9.04 -14.90
N HIS A 108 11.25 7.76 -14.69
CA HIS A 108 12.24 6.67 -14.79
C HIS A 108 12.04 5.80 -16.02
N ARG A 109 10.99 6.05 -16.81
CA ARG A 109 10.61 5.23 -17.98
C ARG A 109 10.37 3.76 -17.62
N GLY A 110 9.85 3.53 -16.42
CA GLY A 110 9.61 2.21 -15.85
C GLY A 110 9.25 2.29 -14.38
N PHE A 111 9.40 1.18 -13.66
CA PHE A 111 9.18 1.15 -12.21
C PHE A 111 10.08 2.16 -11.47
N ILE A 112 9.59 2.78 -10.39
CA ILE A 112 10.49 3.49 -9.48
C ILE A 112 11.52 2.49 -8.93
N PRO A 113 12.84 2.77 -8.99
CA PRO A 113 13.85 1.73 -8.82
C PRO A 113 13.78 0.96 -7.49
N TRP A 114 13.30 1.58 -6.42
CA TRP A 114 13.23 1.01 -5.07
C TRP A 114 11.80 0.70 -4.59
N ASP A 115 10.83 0.83 -5.47
CA ASP A 115 9.39 0.65 -5.19
C ASP A 115 8.95 -0.80 -5.42
N ASP A 116 7.84 -1.23 -4.82
CA ASP A 116 7.44 -2.65 -4.77
C ASP A 116 5.99 -2.98 -5.14
N ASP A 117 5.14 -1.98 -5.38
CA ASP A 117 3.74 -2.15 -5.79
C ASP A 117 3.37 -1.32 -7.04
N LEU A 118 2.17 -1.59 -7.57
CA LEU A 118 1.63 -0.86 -8.71
C LEU A 118 0.22 -0.36 -8.41
N ASP A 119 -0.04 0.87 -8.85
CA ASP A 119 -1.31 1.56 -8.67
C ASP A 119 -1.88 1.99 -10.02
N VAL A 120 -3.15 1.68 -10.21
CA VAL A 120 -3.96 2.19 -11.30
C VAL A 120 -5.27 2.73 -10.76
N SER A 121 -5.91 3.57 -11.55
CA SER A 121 -7.13 4.24 -11.14
C SER A 121 -8.17 4.18 -12.25
N MET A 122 -9.43 4.14 -11.85
CA MET A 122 -10.58 4.06 -12.74
C MET A 122 -11.67 5.01 -12.26
N MET A 123 -12.45 5.55 -13.19
CA MET A 123 -13.70 6.20 -12.82
C MET A 123 -14.69 5.14 -12.31
N ARG A 124 -15.59 5.56 -11.41
CA ARG A 124 -16.52 4.65 -10.72
C ARG A 124 -17.32 3.73 -11.65
N PRO A 125 -17.85 4.18 -12.80
CA PRO A 125 -18.58 3.29 -13.70
C PRO A 125 -17.72 2.15 -14.25
N GLU A 126 -16.48 2.44 -14.67
CA GLU A 126 -15.53 1.42 -15.13
C GLU A 126 -15.10 0.50 -13.98
N PHE A 127 -14.89 1.06 -12.79
CA PHE A 127 -14.55 0.27 -11.62
C PHE A 127 -15.65 -0.72 -11.24
N ASP A 128 -16.92 -0.28 -11.25
CA ASP A 128 -18.05 -1.16 -10.94
C ASP A 128 -18.20 -2.26 -12.00
N ARG A 129 -18.06 -1.95 -13.30
CA ARG A 129 -18.00 -2.97 -14.36
C ARG A 129 -16.84 -3.93 -14.20
N LEU A 130 -15.66 -3.45 -13.80
CA LEU A 130 -14.51 -4.32 -13.53
C LEU A 130 -14.85 -5.34 -12.44
N LEU A 131 -15.50 -4.91 -11.36
CA LEU A 131 -15.88 -5.80 -10.25
C LEU A 131 -16.83 -6.91 -10.68
N GLU A 132 -17.78 -6.61 -11.56
CA GLU A 132 -18.70 -7.61 -12.13
C GLU A 132 -17.95 -8.61 -13.01
N LEU A 133 -16.96 -8.13 -13.76
CA LEU A 133 -16.16 -8.93 -14.67
C LEU A 133 -15.00 -9.68 -14.00
N LEU A 134 -14.68 -9.39 -12.73
CA LEU A 134 -13.54 -9.97 -12.02
C LEU A 134 -13.45 -11.50 -12.11
N PRO A 135 -14.51 -12.29 -11.82
CA PRO A 135 -14.41 -13.74 -11.88
C PRO A 135 -14.07 -14.30 -13.26
N VAL A 136 -14.42 -13.57 -14.32
CA VAL A 136 -14.14 -13.97 -15.71
C VAL A 136 -12.77 -13.47 -16.15
N LEU A 137 -12.45 -12.21 -15.82
CA LEU A 137 -11.19 -11.60 -16.23
C LEU A 137 -10.02 -12.10 -15.43
N PHE A 138 -10.17 -12.40 -14.16
CA PHE A 138 -9.12 -12.93 -13.31
C PHE A 138 -9.76 -14.08 -12.56
N PRO A 139 -9.75 -15.31 -13.04
CA PRO A 139 -10.39 -16.46 -12.36
C PRO A 139 -9.53 -17.01 -11.21
N ARG A 140 -10.15 -17.47 -10.11
CA ARG A 140 -9.39 -17.92 -8.91
C ARG A 140 -8.74 -19.26 -9.15
N GLU A 141 -9.39 -20.09 -9.96
CA GLU A 141 -8.93 -21.38 -10.43
C GLU A 141 -7.65 -21.30 -11.28
N GLU A 142 -7.35 -20.14 -11.88
CA GLU A 142 -6.07 -19.87 -12.56
C GLU A 142 -5.01 -19.27 -11.61
N GLY A 143 -5.30 -19.20 -10.30
CA GLY A 143 -4.38 -18.69 -9.28
C GLY A 143 -4.47 -17.19 -9.04
N PHE A 144 -5.38 -16.45 -9.68
CA PHE A 144 -5.58 -15.04 -9.37
C PHE A 144 -6.24 -14.85 -8.00
N THR A 145 -5.88 -13.78 -7.31
CA THR A 145 -6.49 -13.37 -6.05
C THR A 145 -6.96 -11.94 -6.15
N TRP A 146 -8.09 -11.64 -5.52
CA TRP A 146 -8.54 -10.26 -5.38
C TRP A 146 -9.28 -10.04 -4.07
N ASN A 147 -9.07 -8.87 -3.48
CA ASN A 147 -9.69 -8.46 -2.23
C ASN A 147 -10.17 -7.01 -2.36
N ARG A 148 -11.37 -6.74 -1.84
CA ARG A 148 -11.96 -5.40 -1.85
C ARG A 148 -11.91 -4.80 -0.45
N HIS A 149 -11.19 -3.69 -0.33
CA HIS A 149 -11.20 -2.81 0.84
C HIS A 149 -11.78 -1.45 0.42
N ALA A 150 -11.05 -0.35 0.68
CA ALA A 150 -11.36 0.95 0.09
C ALA A 150 -11.08 1.00 -1.42
N PHE A 151 -10.16 0.15 -1.88
CA PHE A 151 -9.78 -0.08 -3.27
C PHE A 151 -9.77 -1.59 -3.55
N LEU A 152 -9.60 -1.98 -4.81
CA LEU A 152 -9.48 -3.37 -5.23
C LEU A 152 -8.00 -3.74 -5.33
N GLN A 153 -7.61 -4.86 -4.75
CA GLN A 153 -6.26 -5.41 -4.92
C GLN A 153 -6.36 -6.66 -5.78
N ILE A 154 -5.53 -6.78 -6.81
CA ILE A 154 -5.42 -7.97 -7.66
C ILE A 154 -4.00 -8.52 -7.50
N GLY A 155 -3.86 -9.82 -7.26
CA GLY A 155 -2.58 -10.49 -7.10
C GLY A 155 -2.61 -11.93 -7.63
N TYR A 156 -1.59 -12.70 -7.31
CA TYR A 156 -1.46 -14.10 -7.74
C TYR A 156 -1.04 -14.99 -6.56
N GLU A 157 -1.72 -16.12 -6.38
CA GLU A 157 -1.56 -17.01 -5.23
C GLU A 157 -0.11 -17.49 -5.07
N GLY A 158 0.37 -17.52 -3.82
CA GLY A 158 1.74 -17.92 -3.49
C GLY A 158 2.81 -16.89 -3.85
N THR A 159 2.43 -15.71 -4.35
CA THR A 159 3.35 -14.63 -4.73
C THR A 159 3.04 -13.33 -3.99
N PRO A 160 4.00 -12.39 -3.87
CA PRO A 160 3.74 -11.05 -3.37
C PRO A 160 3.26 -10.07 -4.45
N LEU A 161 2.83 -10.57 -5.63
CA LEU A 161 2.35 -9.70 -6.70
C LEU A 161 1.10 -8.94 -6.27
N ASN A 162 1.06 -7.65 -6.55
CA ASN A 162 -0.03 -6.78 -6.18
C ASN A 162 -0.22 -5.65 -7.19
N LEU A 163 -1.47 -5.44 -7.58
CA LEU A 163 -1.94 -4.31 -8.36
C LEU A 163 -3.15 -3.71 -7.64
N ASP A 164 -3.00 -2.48 -7.17
CA ASP A 164 -4.07 -1.73 -6.53
C ASP A 164 -4.85 -0.92 -7.58
N VAL A 165 -6.17 -1.04 -7.55
CA VAL A 165 -7.10 -0.35 -8.45
C VAL A 165 -7.98 0.59 -7.62
N TYR A 166 -7.79 1.89 -7.79
CA TYR A 166 -8.49 2.92 -7.03
C TYR A 166 -9.72 3.45 -7.78
N PRO A 167 -10.90 3.49 -7.12
CA PRO A 167 -12.08 4.12 -7.70
C PRO A 167 -12.07 5.63 -7.50
N TYR A 168 -12.28 6.37 -8.58
CA TYR A 168 -12.49 7.82 -8.58
C TYR A 168 -13.93 8.18 -8.94
N HIS A 169 -14.44 9.24 -8.32
CA HIS A 169 -15.79 9.73 -8.54
C HIS A 169 -15.80 11.25 -8.49
N PHE A 170 -16.42 11.89 -9.48
CA PHE A 170 -16.68 13.33 -9.41
C PHE A 170 -17.86 13.58 -8.49
N TYR A 171 -17.60 14.07 -7.28
CA TYR A 171 -18.68 14.40 -6.33
C TYR A 171 -19.49 15.61 -6.78
N SER A 172 -18.89 16.55 -7.52
CA SER A 172 -19.51 17.80 -7.97
C SER A 172 -20.77 17.60 -8.82
N GLU A 173 -20.85 16.53 -9.62
CA GLU A 173 -22.01 16.27 -10.49
C GLU A 173 -23.23 15.75 -9.71
N SER A 174 -23.03 15.24 -8.49
CA SER A 174 -24.10 14.71 -7.63
C SER A 174 -24.71 15.75 -6.68
N LEU A 175 -24.06 16.90 -6.55
CA LEU A 175 -24.40 17.97 -5.61
C LEU A 175 -25.14 19.11 -6.31
N SER A 176 -26.25 18.81 -6.99
CA SER A 176 -27.07 19.82 -7.66
C SER A 176 -27.98 20.61 -6.70
N SER A 177 -28.01 20.28 -5.41
CA SER A 177 -28.81 21.00 -4.40
C SER A 177 -28.04 21.28 -3.11
N PRO A 178 -28.38 22.37 -2.39
CA PRO A 178 -27.79 22.70 -1.09
C PRO A 178 -27.92 21.57 -0.04
N GLU A 179 -29.02 20.80 -0.03
CA GLU A 179 -29.20 19.71 0.95
C GLU A 179 -28.22 18.54 0.71
N ARG A 180 -27.86 18.27 -0.54
CA ARG A 180 -26.88 17.23 -0.88
C ARG A 180 -25.47 17.64 -0.49
N HIS A 181 -25.13 18.92 -0.63
CA HIS A 181 -23.87 19.48 -0.11
C HIS A 181 -23.78 19.29 1.40
N GLU A 182 -24.83 19.66 2.12
CA GLU A 182 -24.84 19.55 3.58
C GLU A 182 -24.76 18.09 4.06
N LYS A 183 -25.40 17.15 3.36
CA LYS A 183 -25.28 15.71 3.63
C LYS A 183 -23.86 15.21 3.38
N LEU A 184 -23.21 15.63 2.30
CA LEU A 184 -21.82 15.26 2.02
C LEU A 184 -20.87 15.85 3.07
N ASP A 185 -21.04 17.11 3.46
CA ASP A 185 -20.25 17.75 4.52
C ASP A 185 -20.42 17.03 5.87
N ARG A 186 -21.63 16.55 6.19
CA ARG A 186 -21.87 15.69 7.37
C ARG A 186 -21.16 14.34 7.25
N LEU A 187 -21.17 13.70 6.08
CA LEU A 187 -20.43 12.44 5.86
C LEU A 187 -18.91 12.66 5.94
N MET A 188 -18.40 13.74 5.37
CA MET A 188 -16.98 14.08 5.38
C MET A 188 -16.49 14.59 6.73
N SER A 189 -17.33 15.27 7.52
CA SER A 189 -16.99 15.65 8.90
C SER A 189 -16.86 14.43 9.83
N GLY A 190 -17.53 13.32 9.50
CA GLY A 190 -17.28 12.02 10.13
C GLY A 190 -15.86 11.51 9.89
N PHE A 191 -15.32 11.70 8.68
CA PHE A 191 -13.92 11.40 8.34
C PHE A 191 -12.91 12.39 8.94
N LYS A 192 -13.29 13.66 9.14
CA LYS A 192 -12.43 14.68 9.78
C LYS A 192 -12.13 14.43 11.26
N LYS A 193 -12.85 13.53 11.95
CA LYS A 193 -12.58 13.26 13.38
C LYS A 193 -11.25 12.56 13.64
N ASP A 194 -10.59 11.99 12.63
CA ASP A 194 -9.26 11.38 12.73
C ASP A 194 -8.13 12.22 12.10
N VAL A 195 -8.44 13.42 11.58
CA VAL A 195 -7.43 14.37 11.07
C VAL A 195 -7.52 15.64 11.90
N VAL A 196 -6.62 15.76 12.89
CA VAL A 196 -6.39 17.01 13.61
C VAL A 196 -5.86 18.03 12.61
N LEU A 197 -6.75 18.85 12.05
CA LEU A 197 -6.36 20.05 11.32
C LEU A 197 -5.79 21.03 12.34
N VAL A 198 -4.47 21.17 12.34
CA VAL A 198 -3.75 22.20 13.11
C VAL A 198 -4.09 23.56 12.52
N GLY A 199 -5.05 24.22 13.18
CA GLY A 199 -5.27 25.66 13.27
C GLY A 199 -4.97 26.54 12.05
N SER A 200 -6.01 26.84 11.28
CA SER A 200 -6.05 28.05 10.44
C SER A 200 -6.30 29.28 11.33
N ARG A 201 -5.29 30.11 11.54
CA ARG A 201 -5.52 31.55 11.80
C ARG A 201 -5.34 32.29 10.48
N MET A 202 -6.44 32.56 9.80
CA MET A 202 -6.55 33.71 8.90
C MET A 202 -7.28 34.79 9.68
N ASN A 203 -6.53 35.80 10.12
CA ASN A 203 -7.13 37.07 10.52
C ASN A 203 -7.44 37.85 9.24
N LEU A 204 -8.69 38.28 9.12
CA LEU A 204 -9.04 39.50 8.39
C LEU A 204 -8.59 40.71 9.20
#